data_AF-A0A543ENJ6-F1
#
_entry.id   AF-A0A543ENJ6-F1
#
_cell.length_a   1.000
_cell.length_b   1.000
_cell.length_c   1.000
_cell.angle_alpha   90.00
_cell.angle_beta   90.00
_cell.angle_gamma   90.00
#
_symmetry.space_group_name_H-M   'P 1'
#
loop_
_entity.id
_entity.type
_entity.pdbx_description
1 polymer ?
#
loop_
_entity_poly.entity_id
_entity_poly.type
_entity_poly.pdbx_seq_one_letter_code
_entity_poly.pdbx_strand_id
1 'polypeptide(L)' 'MAKTTKNKRKDRILYRADCLDCRKYVGKKTTRIQAEEDRDHHKSEPNNENHNVEIEVIQHSYLK' A
#
# COMPACT_ATOMS: atom_id res chain seq x y z
N MET A 1 -2.89 -37.72 -8.91
CA MET A 1 -1.84 -36.93 -8.22
C MET A 1 -1.89 -35.51 -8.75
N ALA A 2 -2.42 -34.56 -7.98
CA ALA A 2 -2.51 -33.15 -8.38
C ALA A 2 -1.11 -32.53 -8.35
N LYS A 3 -0.60 -32.13 -9.51
CA LYS A 3 0.64 -31.34 -9.61
C LYS A 3 0.35 -29.95 -9.05
N THR A 4 0.64 -29.74 -7.77
CA THR A 4 0.66 -28.41 -7.15
C THR A 4 1.69 -27.57 -7.89
N THR A 5 1.22 -26.76 -8.83
CA THR A 5 2.01 -25.73 -9.48
C THR A 5 2.57 -24.83 -8.39
N LYS A 6 3.88 -24.94 -8.13
CA LYS A 6 4.60 -24.02 -7.27
C LYS A 6 4.45 -22.64 -7.89
N ASN A 7 3.48 -21.88 -7.39
CA ASN A 7 3.23 -20.51 -7.79
C ASN A 7 4.55 -19.78 -7.55
N LYS A 8 5.31 -19.45 -8.60
CA LYS A 8 6.53 -18.64 -8.50
C LYS A 8 6.08 -17.33 -7.84
N ARG A 9 6.33 -17.21 -6.54
CA ARG A 9 5.99 -16.04 -5.73
C ARG A 9 6.90 -14.91 -6.21
N LYS A 10 6.49 -14.26 -7.29
CA LYS A 10 7.11 -13.05 -7.83
C LYS A 10 7.19 -12.06 -6.68
N ASP A 11 8.36 -11.48 -6.47
CA ASP A 11 8.61 -10.33 -5.62
C ASP A 11 7.48 -9.31 -5.80
N ARG A 12 6.55 -9.30 -4.84
CA ARG A 12 5.33 -8.49 -4.95
C ARG A 12 5.65 -7.17 -4.27
N ILE A 13 6.07 -6.20 -5.08
CA ILE A 13 6.20 -4.81 -4.66
C ILE A 13 4.79 -4.33 -4.30
N LEU A 14 4.58 -3.96 -3.04
CA LEU A 14 3.33 -3.40 -2.56
C LEU A 14 3.53 -1.91 -2.31
N TYR A 15 2.54 -1.11 -2.68
CA TYR A 15 2.50 0.32 -2.38
C TYR A 15 1.46 0.55 -1.29
N ARG A 16 1.75 1.46 -0.36
CA ARG A 16 0.92 1.76 0.81
C ARG A 16 0.87 3.27 1.01
N ALA A 17 -0.31 3.83 1.28
CA ALA A 17 -0.45 5.22 1.69
C ALA A 17 -0.54 5.31 3.23
N ASP A 18 0.45 5.92 3.85
CA ASP A 18 0.51 6.11 5.31
C ASP A 18 0.29 7.58 5.65
N CYS A 19 -0.70 7.84 6.49
CA CYS A 19 -0.97 9.16 6.99
C CYS A 19 -0.14 9.41 8.26
N LEU A 20 0.78 10.38 8.20
CA LEU A 20 1.66 10.72 9.31
C LEU A 20 0.91 11.38 10.47
N ASP A 21 -0.06 12.24 10.16
CA ASP A 21 -0.90 12.90 11.18
C ASP A 21 -1.80 11.89 11.90
N CYS A 22 -2.42 10.98 11.15
CA CYS A 22 -3.24 9.94 11.75
C CYS A 22 -2.41 8.78 12.34
N ARG A 23 -1.10 8.75 12.07
CA ARG A 23 -0.18 7.63 12.39
C ARG A 23 -0.75 6.27 12.03
N LYS A 24 -1.50 6.21 10.93
CA LYS A 24 -2.20 5.02 10.49
C LYS A 24 -2.12 4.88 8.99
N TYR A 25 -2.27 3.63 8.58
CA TYR A 25 -2.45 3.28 7.20
C TYR A 25 -3.83 3.72 6.69
N VAL A 26 -3.87 4.37 5.53
CA VAL A 26 -5.10 4.81 4.87
C VAL A 26 -5.20 4.10 3.51
N GLY A 27 -6.07 3.08 3.38
CA GLY A 27 -6.33 2.42 2.08
C GLY A 27 -6.30 0.89 2.00
N LYS A 28 -6.03 0.33 0.79
CA LYS A 28 -5.68 -1.11 0.55
C LYS A 28 -4.32 -1.33 -0.16
N LYS A 29 -3.52 -2.32 0.31
CA LYS A 29 -2.13 -2.55 -0.16
C LYS A 29 -2.11 -3.26 -1.50
N THR A 30 -1.86 -2.55 -2.60
CA THR A 30 -2.00 -3.18 -3.92
C THR A 30 -1.06 -2.62 -4.98
N THR A 31 -1.25 -1.39 -5.44
CA THR A 31 -0.51 -0.79 -6.55
C THR A 31 -0.24 0.69 -6.30
N ARG A 32 0.71 1.29 -7.02
CA ARG A 32 1.05 2.71 -6.87
C ARG A 32 -0.17 3.61 -7.09
N ILE A 33 -0.93 3.34 -8.15
CA ILE A 33 -2.13 4.10 -8.53
C ILE A 33 -3.15 4.06 -7.39
N GLN A 34 -3.42 2.88 -6.83
CA GLN A 34 -4.39 2.75 -5.74
C GLN A 34 -3.92 3.45 -4.45
N ALA A 35 -2.62 3.43 -4.15
CA ALA A 35 -2.09 4.20 -3.03
C ALA A 35 -2.17 5.72 -3.27
N GLU A 36 -2.02 6.18 -4.51
CA GLU A 36 -2.26 7.58 -4.89
C GLU A 36 -3.75 7.94 -4.73
N GLU A 37 -4.67 7.07 -5.17
CA GLU A 37 -6.11 7.26 -4.96
C GLU A 37 -6.50 7.28 -3.48
N ASP A 38 -5.97 6.35 -2.68
CA ASP A 38 -6.21 6.29 -1.23
C ASP A 38 -5.71 7.56 -0.52
N ARG A 39 -4.57 8.11 -0.96
CA ARG A 39 -4.02 9.37 -0.47
C ARG A 39 -4.96 10.54 -0.76
N ASP A 40 -5.36 10.68 -2.01
CA ASP A 40 -6.23 11.78 -2.45
C ASP A 40 -7.63 11.66 -1.85
N HIS A 41 -8.16 10.44 -1.69
CA HIS A 41 -9.42 10.18 -0.99
C HIS A 41 -9.33 10.55 0.49
N HIS A 42 -8.25 10.17 1.19
CA HIS A 42 -8.05 10.54 2.60
C HIS A 42 -7.97 12.05 2.78
N LYS A 43 -7.25 12.76 1.89
CA LYS A 43 -7.20 14.24 1.90
C LYS A 43 -8.54 14.90 1.57
N SER A 44 -9.37 14.23 0.80
CA SER A 44 -10.71 14.73 0.44
C SER A 44 -11.74 14.54 1.55
N GLU A 45 -11.43 13.74 2.60
CA GLU A 45 -12.31 13.62 3.76
C GLU A 45 -12.30 14.89 4.62
N PRO A 46 -13.43 15.25 5.23
CA PRO A 46 -13.52 16.44 6.09
C PRO A 46 -12.55 16.30 7.28
N ASN A 47 -11.82 17.38 7.57
CA ASN A 47 -10.75 17.49 8.58
C ASN A 47 -9.41 16.83 8.21
N ASN A 48 -9.27 16.25 7.02
CA ASN A 48 -8.04 15.58 6.59
C ASN A 48 -7.30 16.33 5.46
N GLU A 49 -7.77 17.50 5.05
CA GLU A 49 -7.25 18.28 3.92
C GLU A 49 -5.76 18.61 4.04
N ASN A 50 -5.30 18.83 5.28
CA ASN A 50 -3.90 19.14 5.60
C ASN A 50 -3.10 17.93 6.10
N HIS A 51 -3.69 16.73 6.12
CA HIS A 51 -2.97 15.53 6.55
C HIS A 51 -1.87 15.19 5.54
N ASN A 52 -0.66 15.01 6.05
CA ASN A 52 0.46 14.51 5.29
C ASN A 52 0.34 13.00 5.13
N VAL A 53 0.25 12.55 3.89
CA VAL A 53 0.09 11.15 3.53
C VAL A 53 1.19 10.80 2.55
N GLU A 54 2.10 9.93 2.97
CA GLU A 54 3.24 9.47 2.20
C GLU A 54 2.95 8.11 1.57
N ILE A 55 3.52 7.86 0.39
CA ILE A 55 3.38 6.57 -0.29
C ILE A 55 4.65 5.77 -0.06
N GLU A 56 4.57 4.76 0.80
CA GLU A 56 5.66 3.84 1.07
C GLU A 56 5.64 2.64 0.11
N VAL A 57 6.83 2.24 -0.33
CA VAL A 57 7.03 1.04 -1.14
C VAL A 57 7.50 -0.09 -0.23
N ILE A 58 6.64 -1.06 0.00
CA ILE A 58 6.97 -2.28 0.74
C ILE A 58 7.44 -3.33 -0.26
N GLN A 59 8.74 -3.54 -0.30
CA GLN A 59 9.31 -4.72 -0.93
C GLN A 59 9.41 -5.83 0.12
N HIS A 60 8.62 -6.90 -0.03
CA HIS A 60 8.86 -8.13 0.73
C HIS A 60 10.09 -8.82 0.17
N SER A 61 11.27 -8.34 0.52
CA SER A 61 12.51 -9.08 0.36
C SER A 61 12.55 -10.15 1.45
N TYR A 62 12.30 -11.40 1.07
CA TYR A 62 12.61 -12.52 1.94
C TYR A 62 14.14 -12.61 2.00
N LEU A 63 14.74 -12.11 3.09
CA LEU A 63 16.10 -12.48 3.48
C LEU A 63 16.13 -14.01 3.55
N LYS A 64 16.88 -14.59 2.62
CA LYS A 64 16.92 -16.02 2.31
C LYS A 64 17.90 -16.73 3.20
#